data_AF-B3S7A9-F1
#
_entry.id   AF-B3S7A9-F1
#
_cell.length_a   1.000
_cell.length_b   1.000
_cell.length_c   1.000
_cell.angle_alpha   90.00
_cell.angle_beta   90.00
_cell.angle_gamma   90.00
#
_symmetry.space_group_name_H-M   'P 1'
#
loop_
_entity.id
_entity.type
_entity.pdbx_description
1 polymer ?
#
loop_
_entity_poly.entity_id
_entity_poly.type
_entity_poly.pdbx_seq_one_letter_code
_entity_poly.pdbx_strand_id
1 'polypeptide(L)'
;MVDLEEPTLSEEELKLKLFHNFRQRGILTTLKSQLRKKMVDELQQRQGVLTSNINHCEQTVNQLNLDVGNSIICNHLKTYRYDYALSVYLPECNLSEDKVYNIPDIIDFMKFQPNDPFYRKAIALTTTAEQSLLIVLLDYFLNQNQVKPIPRLDNSYQRLQILDQTVMDSHHTRDKNHDSVEDKLIAMEKEIETRCIAQAKVEMERFENVTLTKMRLEERTKYQQELQTIRKELEQDYYQKKEALRRKEEDTMQHLRNQELEKEAQLHLQRQSILEQLEMVRSKELELKRCFELNEQSQKLESEKARAAEERIRMKETSISNLEQRYQRDLEDNITRHDSTVCLTLLSKK
;
A
#
# COMPACT_ATOMS: atom_id res chain seq x y z
N MET A 1 -17.42 14.54 -42.79
CA MET A 1 -16.27 15.37 -42.38
C MET A 1 -15.63 14.67 -41.20
N VAL A 2 -14.48 14.07 -41.48
CA VAL A 2 -13.39 13.64 -40.60
C VAL A 2 -13.75 13.34 -39.14
N ASP A 3 -13.95 12.06 -38.86
CA ASP A 3 -13.72 11.47 -37.53
C ASP A 3 -12.24 11.63 -37.19
N LEU A 4 -11.94 12.41 -36.16
CA LEU A 4 -10.62 12.49 -35.53
C LEU A 4 -10.50 11.32 -34.54
N GLU A 5 -10.09 10.16 -35.06
CA GLU A 5 -9.53 9.11 -34.22
C GLU A 5 -8.15 9.57 -33.72
N GLU A 6 -8.06 9.86 -32.41
CA GLU A 6 -6.78 10.05 -31.73
C GLU A 6 -5.95 8.77 -31.87
N PRO A 7 -4.69 8.83 -32.34
CA PRO A 7 -3.87 7.65 -32.47
C PRO A 7 -3.48 7.19 -31.06
N THR A 8 -4.09 6.08 -30.62
CA THR A 8 -3.75 5.39 -29.38
C THR A 8 -2.34 4.84 -29.49
N LEU A 9 -1.35 5.64 -29.11
CA LEU A 9 0.04 5.22 -29.03
C LEU A 9 0.17 4.01 -28.09
N SER A 10 0.75 2.93 -28.61
CA SER A 10 1.05 1.71 -27.85
C SER A 10 1.97 2.00 -26.65
N GLU A 11 1.77 1.28 -25.55
CA GLU A 11 2.52 1.43 -24.29
C GLU A 11 4.05 1.35 -24.49
N GLU A 12 4.50 0.58 -25.48
CA GLU A 12 5.92 0.42 -25.80
C GLU A 12 6.52 1.67 -26.47
N GLU A 13 5.77 2.34 -27.35
CA GLU A 13 6.22 3.58 -27.98
C GLU A 13 6.29 4.73 -26.98
N LEU A 14 5.38 4.75 -26.00
CA LEU A 14 5.42 5.68 -24.88
C LEU A 14 6.68 5.48 -24.04
N LYS A 15 7.01 4.23 -23.68
CA LYS A 15 8.23 3.89 -22.91
C LYS A 15 9.50 4.29 -23.65
N LEU A 16 9.57 4.03 -24.95
CA LEU A 16 10.73 4.40 -25.78
C LEU A 16 10.86 5.93 -25.89
N LYS A 17 9.76 6.66 -26.08
CA LYS A 17 9.76 8.13 -26.10
C LYS A 17 10.17 8.72 -24.76
N LEU A 18 9.68 8.21 -23.64
CA LEU A 18 10.08 8.65 -22.30
C LEU A 18 11.57 8.39 -22.05
N PHE A 19 12.07 7.19 -22.38
CA PHE A 19 13.49 6.87 -22.22
C PHE A 19 14.38 7.80 -23.04
N HIS A 20 14.01 8.07 -24.29
CA HIS A 20 14.73 9.00 -25.15
C HIS A 20 14.68 10.44 -24.60
N ASN A 21 13.53 10.87 -24.09
CA ASN A 21 13.34 12.19 -23.50
C ASN A 21 14.18 12.35 -22.22
N PHE A 22 14.18 11.35 -21.34
CA PHE A 22 15.02 11.33 -20.13
C PHE A 22 16.51 11.29 -20.44
N ARG A 23 16.91 10.64 -21.53
CA ARG A 23 18.31 10.64 -22.00
C ARG A 23 18.72 12.00 -22.55
N GLN A 24 17.89 12.63 -23.39
CA GLN A 24 18.16 13.95 -23.97
C GLN A 24 18.17 15.07 -22.92
N ARG A 25 17.32 14.98 -21.89
CA ARG A 25 17.27 15.95 -20.79
C ARG A 25 18.38 15.77 -19.75
N GLY A 26 19.30 14.82 -19.91
CA GLY A 26 20.39 14.58 -18.96
C GLY A 26 19.96 13.98 -17.62
N ILE A 27 18.68 13.66 -17.43
CA ILE A 27 18.16 13.11 -16.16
C ILE A 27 18.80 11.74 -15.88
N LEU A 28 19.07 10.95 -16.93
CA LEU A 28 19.73 9.66 -16.79
C LEU A 28 21.18 9.77 -16.27
N THR A 29 21.90 10.84 -16.62
CA THR A 29 23.27 11.05 -16.12
C THR A 29 23.26 11.51 -14.67
N THR A 30 22.30 12.36 -14.29
CA THR A 30 22.07 12.75 -12.89
C THR A 30 21.70 11.54 -12.03
N LEU A 31 20.79 10.68 -12.51
CA LEU A 31 20.38 9.47 -11.80
C LEU A 31 21.54 8.48 -11.63
N LYS A 32 22.36 8.30 -12.67
CA LYS A 32 23.58 7.46 -12.61
C LYS A 32 24.61 8.02 -11.61
N SER A 33 24.78 9.34 -11.55
CA SER A 33 25.67 9.99 -10.57
C SER A 33 25.15 9.80 -9.14
N GLN A 34 23.84 9.98 -8.94
CA GLN A 34 23.19 9.76 -7.64
C GLN A 34 23.29 8.29 -7.20
N LEU A 35 23.08 7.34 -8.10
CA LEU A 35 23.25 5.91 -7.82
C LEU A 35 24.69 5.56 -7.45
N ARG A 36 25.68 6.09 -8.17
CA ARG A 36 27.10 5.90 -7.82
C ARG A 36 27.42 6.47 -6.44
N LYS A 37 26.96 7.69 -6.14
CA LYS A 37 27.16 8.31 -4.83
C LYS A 37 26.53 7.48 -3.72
N LYS A 38 25.27 7.05 -3.90
CA LYS A 38 24.56 6.22 -2.93
C LYS A 38 25.23 4.86 -2.72
N MET A 39 25.76 4.24 -3.79
CA MET A 39 26.49 2.98 -3.70
C MET A 39 27.83 3.13 -2.98
N VAL A 40 28.56 4.24 -3.22
CA VAL A 40 29.78 4.58 -2.49
C VAL A 40 29.47 4.82 -1.01
N ASP A 41 28.41 5.58 -0.69
CA ASP A 41 27.98 5.84 0.67
C ASP A 41 27.56 4.54 1.40
N GLU A 42 26.85 3.63 0.71
CA GLU A 42 26.48 2.30 1.26
C GLU A 42 27.70 1.38 1.46
N LEU A 43 28.69 1.43 0.56
CA LEU A 43 29.95 0.68 0.71
C LEU A 43 30.81 1.23 1.85
N GLN A 44 30.87 2.55 2.01
CA GLN A 44 31.56 3.21 3.12
C GLN A 44 30.86 2.93 4.46
N GLN A 45 29.53 2.96 4.51
CA GLN A 45 28.78 2.54 5.70
C GLN A 45 29.01 1.06 6.02
N ARG A 46 29.04 0.17 5.02
CA ARG A 46 29.37 -1.24 5.23
C ARG A 46 30.80 -1.46 5.70
N GLN A 47 31.78 -0.69 5.21
CA GLN A 47 33.15 -0.73 5.74
C GLN A 47 33.21 -0.23 7.19
N GLY A 48 32.51 0.86 7.52
CA GLY A 48 32.40 1.35 8.90
C GLY A 48 31.75 0.35 9.86
N VAL A 49 30.82 -0.49 9.37
CA VAL A 49 30.17 -1.57 10.14
C VAL A 49 31.03 -2.85 10.21
N LEU A 50 31.96 -3.04 9.28
CA LEU A 50 32.92 -4.16 9.33
C LEU A 50 34.16 -3.83 10.18
N THR A 51 34.48 -2.55 10.40
CA THR A 51 35.60 -2.12 11.25
C THR A 51 35.19 -1.74 12.68
N SER A 52 33.91 -1.71 13.01
CA SER A 52 33.44 -1.33 14.35
C SER A 52 33.64 -2.41 15.43
N ASN A 53 34.20 -3.57 15.11
CA ASN A 53 34.37 -4.70 16.04
C ASN A 53 35.83 -5.14 16.27
N ILE A 54 36.81 -4.28 16.04
CA ILE A 54 38.20 -4.56 16.44
C ILE A 54 38.72 -3.42 17.30
N ASN A 55 38.80 -3.67 18.62
CA ASN A 55 39.69 -3.04 19.59
C ASN A 55 40.21 -1.62 19.24
N HIS A 56 39.40 -0.61 19.53
CA HIS A 56 39.69 0.80 19.28
C HIS A 56 40.93 1.37 20.02
N CYS A 57 41.55 0.65 20.95
CA CYS A 57 42.74 1.15 21.67
C CYS A 57 44.06 0.71 21.01
N GLU A 58 44.19 -0.55 20.59
CA GLU A 58 45.43 -1.08 19.99
C GLU A 58 45.58 -0.70 18.51
N GLN A 59 44.47 -0.51 17.80
CA GLN A 59 44.51 -0.07 16.40
C GLN A 59 44.99 1.38 16.25
N THR A 60 44.74 2.27 17.21
CA THR A 60 45.19 3.68 17.10
C THR A 60 46.71 3.79 17.15
N VAL A 61 47.38 3.03 18.01
CA VAL A 61 48.85 3.04 18.10
C VAL A 61 49.49 2.43 16.85
N ASN A 62 48.91 1.35 16.32
CA ASN A 62 49.39 0.73 15.08
C ASN A 62 49.08 1.57 13.83
N GLN A 63 47.95 2.28 13.80
CA GLN A 63 47.61 3.23 12.75
C GLN A 63 48.52 4.46 12.79
N LEU A 64 48.81 5.01 13.97
CA LEU A 64 49.78 6.09 14.12
C LEU A 64 51.19 5.66 13.70
N ASN A 65 51.64 4.47 14.12
CA ASN A 65 52.92 3.90 13.67
C ASN A 65 52.96 3.71 12.14
N LEU A 66 51.84 3.27 11.55
CA LEU A 66 51.70 3.08 10.10
C LEU A 66 51.69 4.42 9.36
N ASP A 67 50.97 5.42 9.86
CA ASP A 67 50.88 6.76 9.29
C ASP A 67 52.23 7.50 9.39
N VAL A 68 52.96 7.29 10.49
CA VAL A 68 54.32 7.80 10.67
C VAL A 68 55.28 7.09 9.72
N GLY A 69 55.19 5.77 9.56
CA GLY A 69 55.96 5.01 8.58
C GLY A 69 55.70 5.47 7.14
N ASN A 70 54.43 5.65 6.79
CA ASN A 70 54.01 6.17 5.48
C ASN A 70 54.49 7.62 5.29
N SER A 71 54.51 8.44 6.34
CA SER A 71 55.03 9.81 6.29
C SER A 71 56.55 9.86 6.11
N ILE A 72 57.31 8.92 6.69
CA ILE A 72 58.76 8.77 6.45
C ILE A 72 59.04 8.45 4.97
N ILE A 73 58.23 7.56 4.38
CA ILE A 73 58.34 7.19 2.96
C ILE A 73 57.95 8.38 2.07
N CYS A 74 56.85 9.07 2.38
CA CYS A 74 56.47 10.32 1.70
C CYS A 74 57.59 11.35 1.73
N ASN A 75 58.26 11.54 2.88
CA ASN A 75 59.39 12.46 3.01
C ASN A 75 60.56 12.05 2.08
N HIS A 76 60.86 10.76 2.00
CA HIS A 76 61.88 10.24 1.09
C HIS A 76 61.51 10.50 -0.39
N LEU A 77 60.28 10.18 -0.79
CA LEU A 77 59.80 10.39 -2.17
C LEU A 77 59.80 11.87 -2.57
N LYS A 78 59.46 12.76 -1.63
CA LYS A 78 59.46 14.22 -1.82
C LYS A 78 60.88 14.80 -1.91
N THR A 79 61.80 14.32 -1.09
CA THR A 79 63.21 14.79 -1.07
C THR A 79 63.94 14.42 -2.36
N TYR A 80 63.70 13.21 -2.89
CA TYR A 80 64.33 12.72 -4.13
C TYR A 80 63.54 13.04 -5.41
N ARG A 81 62.45 13.83 -5.33
CA ARG A 81 61.64 14.31 -6.47
C ARG A 81 61.02 13.18 -7.32
N TYR A 82 60.50 12.14 -6.66
CA TYR A 82 59.75 11.08 -7.34
C TYR A 82 58.26 11.45 -7.49
N ASP A 83 57.99 12.48 -8.31
CA ASP A 83 56.66 13.10 -8.43
C ASP A 83 55.56 12.11 -8.89
N TYR A 84 55.89 11.20 -9.82
CA TYR A 84 54.95 10.17 -10.27
C TYR A 84 54.61 9.16 -9.17
N ALA A 85 55.63 8.65 -8.46
CA ALA A 85 55.42 7.68 -7.38
C ALA A 85 54.64 8.31 -6.22
N LEU A 86 54.90 9.58 -5.91
CA LEU A 86 54.17 10.33 -4.88
C LEU A 86 52.68 10.48 -5.24
N SER A 87 52.37 10.77 -6.51
CA SER A 87 50.98 10.96 -6.98
C SER A 87 50.09 9.71 -6.90
N VAL A 88 50.71 8.52 -6.98
CA VAL A 88 50.03 7.22 -6.83
C VAL A 88 50.00 6.79 -5.37
N TYR A 89 51.08 7.03 -4.63
CA TYR A 89 51.24 6.60 -3.24
C TYR A 89 50.28 7.31 -2.27
N LEU A 90 50.04 8.62 -2.45
CA LEU A 90 49.13 9.41 -1.62
C LEU A 90 47.68 8.84 -1.59
N PRO A 91 47.01 8.63 -2.74
CA PRO A 91 45.66 8.05 -2.75
C PRO A 91 45.63 6.58 -2.31
N GLU A 92 46.69 5.80 -2.55
CA GLU A 92 46.76 4.38 -2.13
C GLU A 92 46.90 4.21 -0.62
N CYS A 93 47.61 5.11 0.05
CA CYS A 93 47.79 5.10 1.51
C CYS A 93 46.72 5.92 2.25
N ASN A 94 45.65 6.37 1.57
CA ASN A 94 44.60 7.22 2.14
C ASN A 94 45.13 8.54 2.76
N LEU A 95 46.29 9.02 2.31
CA LEU A 95 46.96 10.23 2.80
C LEU A 95 46.77 11.37 1.81
N SER A 96 46.16 12.46 2.27
CA SER A 96 46.13 13.75 1.55
C SER A 96 47.39 14.55 1.87
N GLU A 97 47.81 15.48 1.00
CA GLU A 97 48.97 16.36 1.27
C GLU A 97 48.86 17.07 2.63
N ASP A 98 47.64 17.37 3.08
CA ASP A 98 47.32 17.99 4.38
C ASP A 98 47.46 17.06 5.61
N LYS A 99 47.66 15.75 5.42
CA LYS A 99 47.74 14.75 6.51
C LYS A 99 49.14 14.15 6.68
N VAL A 100 50.15 14.64 5.95
CA VAL A 100 51.52 14.15 6.09
C VAL A 100 52.15 14.82 7.31
N TYR A 101 52.59 14.01 8.28
CA TYR A 101 53.25 14.53 9.48
C TYR A 101 54.55 15.24 9.13
N ASN A 102 54.81 16.36 9.80
CA ASN A 102 56.03 17.12 9.56
C ASN A 102 57.23 16.39 10.20
N ILE A 103 58.43 16.66 9.69
CA ILE A 103 59.66 15.97 10.14
C ILE A 103 59.90 16.07 11.66
N PRO A 104 59.64 17.22 12.33
CA PRO A 104 59.74 17.32 13.78
C PRO A 104 58.72 16.44 14.52
N ASP A 105 57.48 16.39 14.02
CA ASP A 105 56.39 15.62 14.62
C ASP A 105 56.67 14.11 14.55
N ILE A 106 57.32 13.65 13.47
CA ILE A 106 57.77 12.27 13.31
C ILE A 106 58.87 11.92 14.33
N ILE A 107 59.83 12.83 14.57
CA ILE A 107 60.94 12.59 15.50
C ILE A 107 60.46 12.60 16.95
N ASP A 108 59.54 13.51 17.29
CA ASP A 108 58.89 13.57 18.60
C ASP A 108 58.07 12.28 18.86
N PHE A 109 57.41 11.75 17.84
CA PHE A 109 56.70 10.48 17.92
C PHE A 109 57.64 9.28 18.15
N MET A 110 58.84 9.29 17.55
CA MET A 110 59.87 8.25 17.76
C MET A 110 60.60 8.37 19.12
N LYS A 111 60.27 9.36 19.96
CA LYS A 111 60.81 9.59 21.32
C LYS A 111 62.33 9.75 21.39
N PHE A 112 62.99 10.23 20.34
CA PHE A 112 64.41 10.59 20.41
C PHE A 112 64.60 11.84 21.29
N GLN A 113 65.57 11.81 22.21
CA GLN A 113 65.80 12.97 23.09
C GLN A 113 66.50 14.08 22.32
N PRO A 114 66.21 15.38 22.60
CA PRO A 114 66.90 16.50 21.95
C PRO A 114 68.43 16.52 22.13
N ASN A 115 68.91 15.76 23.11
CA ASN A 115 70.32 15.65 23.47
C ASN A 115 71.05 14.51 22.74
N ASP A 116 70.34 13.65 22.02
CA ASP A 116 70.97 12.59 21.23
C ASP A 116 71.68 13.20 19.99
N PRO A 117 72.91 12.76 19.67
CA PRO A 117 73.62 13.22 18.48
C PRO A 117 72.85 12.93 17.18
N PHE A 118 71.96 11.93 17.22
CA PHE A 118 71.02 11.61 16.15
C PHE A 118 69.96 12.70 15.92
N TYR A 119 69.32 13.23 16.96
CA TYR A 119 68.29 14.27 16.85
C TYR A 119 68.82 15.54 16.18
N ARG A 120 70.02 15.97 16.59
CA ARG A 120 70.70 17.14 16.00
C ARG A 120 71.07 16.94 14.53
N LYS A 121 71.55 15.73 14.17
CA LYS A 121 71.92 15.38 12.80
C LYS A 121 70.69 15.24 11.90
N ALA A 122 69.61 14.65 12.42
CA ALA A 122 68.34 14.45 11.70
C ALA A 122 67.66 15.78 11.34
N ILE A 123 67.56 16.73 12.28
CA ILE A 123 66.94 18.04 12.01
C ILE A 123 67.81 18.88 11.07
N ALA A 124 69.13 18.86 11.23
CA ALA A 124 70.05 19.63 10.38
C ALA A 124 69.99 19.19 8.90
N LEU A 125 70.03 17.88 8.65
CA LEU A 125 70.09 17.32 7.28
C LEU A 125 68.74 17.32 6.56
N THR A 126 67.64 17.33 7.30
CA THR A 126 66.29 17.39 6.73
C THR A 126 65.85 18.82 6.42
N THR A 127 66.35 19.82 7.17
CA THR A 127 66.08 21.25 6.91
C THR A 127 66.83 21.77 5.69
N THR A 128 68.01 21.22 5.40
CA THR A 128 68.81 21.56 4.21
C THR A 128 68.42 20.76 2.95
N ALA A 129 67.43 19.86 3.05
CA ALA A 129 66.95 18.98 1.97
C ALA A 129 68.03 18.08 1.33
N GLU A 130 69.15 17.83 2.01
CA GLU A 130 70.27 17.06 1.46
C GLU A 130 70.06 15.55 1.57
N GLN A 131 69.32 15.07 2.58
CA GLN A 131 69.10 13.64 2.82
C GLN A 131 67.71 13.36 3.38
N SER A 132 67.08 12.27 2.92
CA SER A 132 65.83 11.80 3.50
C SER A 132 66.03 11.22 4.90
N LEU A 133 65.05 11.40 5.78
CA LEU A 133 65.04 10.88 7.17
C LEU A 133 65.34 9.37 7.27
N LEU A 134 64.88 8.59 6.28
CA LEU A 134 65.09 7.14 6.21
C LEU A 134 66.59 6.76 6.12
N ILE A 135 67.39 7.52 5.38
CA ILE A 135 68.81 7.23 5.19
C ILE A 135 69.61 7.56 6.46
N VAL A 136 69.24 8.65 7.14
CA VAL A 136 69.88 9.06 8.40
C VAL A 136 69.65 8.02 9.50
N LEU A 137 68.46 7.40 9.55
CA LEU A 137 68.15 6.31 10.48
C LEU A 137 69.05 5.08 10.25
N LEU A 138 69.28 4.68 8.99
CA LEU A 138 70.08 3.50 8.67
C LEU A 138 71.57 3.67 9.03
N ASP A 139 72.15 4.86 8.82
CA ASP A 139 73.55 5.18 9.20
C ASP A 139 73.77 5.10 10.72
N TYR A 140 72.75 5.46 11.51
CA TYR A 140 72.81 5.40 12.96
C TYR A 140 72.86 3.97 13.50
N PHE A 141 72.02 3.06 12.99
CA PHE A 141 71.98 1.67 13.46
C PHE A 141 73.24 0.87 13.09
N LEU A 142 73.92 1.21 11.99
CA LEU A 142 75.14 0.52 11.56
C LEU A 142 76.36 0.81 12.47
N ASN A 143 76.41 1.99 13.08
CA ASN A 143 77.56 2.41 13.90
C ASN A 143 77.52 1.93 15.37
N GLN A 144 76.38 1.45 15.86
CA GLN A 144 76.18 1.03 17.26
C GLN A 144 76.75 -0.37 17.59
N ASN A 145 77.10 -1.20 16.60
CA ASN A 145 77.37 -2.64 16.78
C ASN A 145 78.86 -3.07 16.84
N GLN A 146 79.81 -2.19 17.18
CA GLN A 146 81.23 -2.58 17.30
C GLN A 146 81.61 -3.07 18.72
N VAL A 147 81.80 -4.39 18.86
CA VAL A 147 82.22 -5.07 20.11
C VAL A 147 83.73 -4.88 20.38
N LYS A 148 84.10 -4.43 21.59
CA LYS A 148 85.51 -4.31 22.03
C LYS A 148 85.99 -5.58 22.79
N PRO A 149 87.20 -6.12 22.54
CA PRO A 149 87.73 -7.29 23.26
C PRO A 149 88.52 -6.93 24.54
N ILE A 150 88.46 -7.81 25.54
CA ILE A 150 89.04 -7.69 26.89
C ILE A 150 90.44 -8.36 26.95
N PRO A 151 91.47 -7.79 27.64
CA PRO A 151 92.80 -8.41 27.77
C PRO A 151 92.92 -9.39 28.95
N ARG A 152 93.72 -10.46 28.76
CA ARG A 152 94.01 -11.53 29.73
C ARG A 152 95.13 -11.15 30.72
N LEU A 153 95.03 -11.54 31.99
CA LEU A 153 96.11 -11.42 33.00
C LEU A 153 96.31 -12.74 33.80
N ASP A 154 97.57 -13.08 34.07
CA ASP A 154 98.05 -14.33 34.68
C ASP A 154 98.38 -14.18 36.18
N ASN A 155 97.61 -14.85 37.07
CA ASN A 155 98.02 -15.13 38.45
C ASN A 155 97.18 -16.27 39.09
N SER A 156 97.78 -17.36 39.56
CA SER A 156 97.09 -18.63 39.91
C SER A 156 96.34 -18.65 41.26
N TYR A 157 96.75 -17.83 42.23
CA TYR A 157 96.04 -17.72 43.52
C TYR A 157 94.81 -16.81 43.42
N GLN A 158 94.92 -15.72 42.66
CA GLN A 158 93.77 -14.93 42.23
C GLN A 158 92.83 -15.74 41.34
N ARG A 159 93.33 -16.66 40.51
CA ARG A 159 92.48 -17.59 39.75
C ARG A 159 91.60 -18.45 40.65
N LEU A 160 92.09 -18.98 41.76
CA LEU A 160 91.26 -19.80 42.65
C LEU A 160 90.23 -18.96 43.41
N GLN A 161 90.60 -17.76 43.86
CA GLN A 161 89.66 -16.85 44.50
C GLN A 161 88.63 -16.29 43.50
N ILE A 162 89.04 -15.99 42.27
CA ILE A 162 88.14 -15.59 41.17
C ILE A 162 87.33 -16.80 40.69
N LEU A 163 87.85 -18.04 40.71
CA LEU A 163 87.11 -19.24 40.35
C LEU A 163 86.04 -19.54 41.40
N ASP A 164 86.37 -19.44 42.69
CA ASP A 164 85.42 -19.62 43.78
C ASP A 164 84.38 -18.49 43.79
N GLN A 165 84.81 -17.24 43.57
CA GLN A 165 83.91 -16.10 43.37
C GLN A 165 83.03 -16.28 42.13
N THR A 166 83.58 -16.71 40.99
CA THR A 166 82.81 -16.92 39.75
C THR A 166 81.94 -18.16 39.81
N VAL A 167 82.26 -19.18 40.59
CA VAL A 167 81.42 -20.35 40.84
C VAL A 167 80.29 -19.99 41.79
N MET A 168 80.57 -19.27 42.89
CA MET A 168 79.53 -18.69 43.75
C MET A 168 78.62 -17.75 42.98
N ASP A 169 79.18 -16.85 42.16
CA ASP A 169 78.44 -15.97 41.26
C ASP A 169 77.71 -16.77 40.18
N SER A 170 78.24 -17.90 39.70
CA SER A 170 77.56 -18.81 38.75
C SER A 170 76.38 -19.52 39.40
N HIS A 171 76.48 -19.93 40.67
CA HIS A 171 75.38 -20.50 41.43
C HIS A 171 74.32 -19.44 41.76
N HIS A 172 74.73 -18.25 42.19
CA HIS A 172 73.83 -17.15 42.46
C HIS A 172 73.15 -16.59 41.20
N THR A 173 73.86 -16.56 40.07
CA THR A 173 73.27 -16.23 38.77
C THR A 173 72.40 -17.35 38.24
N ARG A 174 72.72 -18.63 38.50
CA ARG A 174 71.87 -19.75 38.12
C ARG A 174 70.58 -19.80 38.93
N ASP A 175 70.61 -19.52 40.24
CA ASP A 175 69.42 -19.38 41.07
C ASP A 175 68.58 -18.16 40.64
N LYS A 176 69.21 -16.99 40.44
CA LYS A 176 68.51 -15.80 39.88
C LYS A 176 67.92 -16.05 38.49
N ASN A 177 68.60 -16.84 37.66
CA ASN A 177 68.09 -17.24 36.34
C ASN A 177 66.97 -18.27 36.46
N HIS A 178 67.03 -19.19 37.44
CA HIS A 178 65.95 -20.14 37.72
C HIS A 178 64.71 -19.43 38.24
N ASP A 179 64.83 -18.54 39.22
CA ASP A 179 63.74 -17.71 39.73
C ASP A 179 63.13 -16.86 38.60
N SER A 180 63.96 -16.29 37.73
CA SER A 180 63.49 -15.53 36.55
C SER A 180 62.76 -16.41 35.53
N VAL A 181 63.13 -17.68 35.37
CA VAL A 181 62.45 -18.62 34.47
C VAL A 181 61.14 -19.10 35.08
N GLU A 182 61.10 -19.35 36.39
CA GLU A 182 59.89 -19.71 37.14
C GLU A 182 58.88 -18.55 37.14
N ASP A 183 59.34 -17.32 37.36
CA ASP A 183 58.51 -16.11 37.25
C ASP A 183 57.93 -15.94 35.83
N LYS A 184 58.74 -16.21 34.79
CA LYS A 184 58.26 -16.21 33.40
C LYS A 184 57.24 -17.31 33.13
N LEU A 185 57.43 -18.50 33.71
CA LEU A 185 56.50 -19.61 33.57
C LEU A 185 55.15 -19.27 34.21
N ILE A 186 55.16 -18.72 35.43
CA ILE A 186 53.94 -18.27 36.13
C ILE A 186 53.26 -17.13 35.37
N ALA A 187 54.04 -16.20 34.80
CA ALA A 187 53.49 -15.13 33.96
C ALA A 187 52.84 -15.68 32.69
N MET A 188 53.46 -16.65 32.02
CA MET A 188 52.89 -17.33 30.86
C MET A 188 51.63 -18.14 31.21
N GLU A 189 51.63 -18.83 32.34
CA GLU A 189 50.45 -19.56 32.85
C GLU A 189 49.29 -18.60 33.10
N LYS A 190 49.52 -17.49 33.82
CA LYS A 190 48.53 -16.43 34.01
C LYS A 190 48.06 -15.82 32.69
N GLU A 191 48.95 -15.61 31.73
CA GLU A 191 48.57 -15.09 30.40
C GLU A 191 47.69 -16.10 29.62
N ILE A 192 47.95 -17.41 29.75
CA ILE A 192 47.10 -18.45 29.16
C ILE A 192 45.75 -18.49 29.86
N GLU A 193 45.72 -18.51 31.20
CA GLU A 193 44.48 -18.49 31.98
C GLU A 193 43.62 -17.27 31.67
N THR A 194 44.21 -16.08 31.65
CA THR A 194 43.50 -14.85 31.30
C THR A 194 42.96 -14.88 29.87
N ARG A 195 43.72 -15.41 28.90
CA ARG A 195 43.24 -15.63 27.53
C ARG A 195 42.09 -16.64 27.47
N CYS A 196 42.18 -17.76 28.18
CA CYS A 196 41.11 -18.75 28.25
C CYS A 196 39.83 -18.17 28.87
N ILE A 197 39.96 -17.41 29.97
CA ILE A 197 38.82 -16.73 30.60
C ILE A 197 38.22 -15.68 29.65
N ALA A 198 39.05 -14.91 28.94
CA ALA A 198 38.57 -13.92 27.97
C ALA A 198 37.83 -14.58 26.81
N GLN A 199 38.36 -15.68 26.26
CA GLN A 199 37.69 -16.46 25.21
C GLN A 199 36.36 -17.05 25.70
N ALA A 200 36.33 -17.62 26.90
CA ALA A 200 35.09 -18.14 27.49
C ALA A 200 34.03 -17.05 27.66
N LYS A 201 34.41 -15.84 28.11
CA LYS A 201 33.49 -14.69 28.21
C LYS A 201 32.91 -14.29 26.86
N VAL A 202 33.74 -14.18 25.83
CA VAL A 202 33.27 -13.83 24.47
C VAL A 202 32.32 -14.89 23.93
N GLU A 203 32.60 -16.18 24.14
CA GLU A 203 31.70 -17.26 23.72
C GLU A 203 30.38 -17.27 24.51
N MET A 204 30.42 -16.96 25.81
CA MET A 204 29.20 -16.80 26.62
C MET A 204 28.36 -15.62 26.12
N GLU A 205 28.95 -14.46 25.86
CA GLU A 205 28.24 -13.30 25.30
C GLU A 205 27.64 -13.61 23.92
N ARG A 206 28.35 -14.36 23.07
CA ARG A 206 27.80 -14.82 21.79
C ARG A 206 26.59 -15.72 21.99
N PHE A 207 26.68 -16.69 22.90
CA PHE A 207 25.57 -17.59 23.21
C PHE A 207 24.36 -16.86 23.78
N GLU A 208 24.57 -15.93 24.72
CA GLU A 208 23.52 -15.08 25.28
C GLU A 208 22.85 -14.24 24.18
N ASN A 209 23.64 -13.61 23.31
CA ASN A 209 23.11 -12.82 22.21
C ASN A 209 22.31 -13.68 21.21
N VAL A 210 22.78 -14.87 20.86
CA VAL A 210 22.08 -15.80 19.97
C VAL A 210 20.78 -16.32 20.60
N THR A 211 20.80 -16.68 21.88
CA THR A 211 19.60 -17.16 22.58
C THR A 211 18.57 -16.04 22.74
N LEU A 212 18.99 -14.84 23.10
CA LEU A 212 18.12 -13.68 23.24
C LEU A 212 17.53 -13.24 21.88
N THR A 213 18.32 -13.24 20.81
CA THR A 213 17.79 -12.96 19.46
C THR A 213 16.81 -14.03 18.98
N LYS A 214 17.09 -15.31 19.27
CA LYS A 214 16.17 -16.42 19.00
C LYS A 214 14.86 -16.27 19.75
N MET A 215 14.90 -16.01 21.07
CA MET A 215 13.68 -15.80 21.88
C MET A 215 12.84 -14.64 21.35
N ARG A 216 13.46 -13.49 21.04
CA ARG A 216 12.76 -12.33 20.45
C ARG A 216 12.13 -12.65 19.11
N LEU A 217 12.80 -13.45 18.28
CA LEU A 217 12.26 -13.88 16.99
C LEU A 217 11.05 -14.80 17.20
N GLU A 218 11.16 -15.80 18.09
CA GLU A 218 10.07 -16.72 18.40
C GLU A 218 8.85 -15.98 18.94
N GLU A 219 9.01 -15.06 19.89
CA GLU A 219 7.93 -14.20 20.40
C GLU A 219 7.29 -13.39 19.27
N ARG A 220 8.10 -12.72 18.44
CA ARG A 220 7.58 -11.96 17.30
C ARG A 220 6.79 -12.86 16.35
N THR A 221 7.26 -14.06 16.05
CA THR A 221 6.54 -14.99 15.17
C THR A 221 5.22 -15.47 15.78
N LYS A 222 5.17 -15.73 17.09
CA LYS A 222 3.93 -16.10 17.80
C LYS A 222 2.91 -14.97 17.74
N TYR A 223 3.30 -13.73 18.07
CA TYR A 223 2.41 -12.58 17.97
C TYR A 223 1.93 -12.33 16.53
N GLN A 224 2.81 -12.52 15.54
CA GLN A 224 2.40 -12.42 14.14
C GLN A 224 1.38 -13.48 13.74
N GLN A 225 1.51 -14.71 14.24
CA GLN A 225 0.55 -15.79 14.01
C GLN A 225 -0.80 -15.47 14.68
N GLU A 226 -0.81 -15.05 15.94
CA GLU A 226 -2.02 -14.65 16.67
C GLU A 226 -2.74 -13.47 15.99
N LEU A 227 -2.00 -12.47 15.52
CA LEU A 227 -2.58 -11.37 14.75
C LEU A 227 -3.19 -11.85 13.43
N GLN A 228 -2.57 -12.82 12.77
CA GLN A 228 -3.12 -13.41 11.54
C GLN A 228 -4.36 -14.25 11.81
N THR A 229 -4.43 -14.99 12.92
CA THR A 229 -5.64 -15.76 13.27
C THR A 229 -6.79 -14.83 13.60
N ILE A 230 -6.57 -13.81 14.45
CA ILE A 230 -7.60 -12.81 14.79
C ILE A 230 -8.09 -12.09 13.53
N ARG A 231 -7.18 -11.73 12.62
CA ARG A 231 -7.55 -11.08 11.36
C ARG A 231 -8.43 -11.99 10.49
N LYS A 232 -8.07 -13.27 10.35
CA LYS A 232 -8.86 -14.24 9.57
C LYS A 232 -10.24 -14.48 10.18
N GLU A 233 -10.31 -14.60 11.51
CA GLU A 233 -11.58 -14.74 12.24
C GLU A 233 -12.47 -13.53 12.01
N LEU A 234 -11.92 -12.32 12.16
CA LEU A 234 -12.65 -11.07 11.90
C LEU A 234 -13.15 -10.99 10.45
N GLU A 235 -12.29 -11.30 9.48
CA GLU A 235 -12.66 -11.32 8.05
C GLU A 235 -13.78 -12.35 7.78
N GLN A 236 -13.73 -13.52 8.41
CA GLN A 236 -14.75 -14.56 8.31
C GLN A 236 -16.07 -14.12 8.95
N ASP A 237 -16.04 -13.47 10.11
CA ASP A 237 -17.24 -12.95 10.79
C ASP A 237 -17.92 -11.85 9.95
N TYR A 238 -17.13 -10.93 9.38
CA TYR A 238 -17.66 -9.92 8.46
C TYR A 238 -18.27 -10.55 7.22
N TYR A 239 -17.62 -11.57 6.65
CA TYR A 239 -18.14 -12.29 5.49
C TYR A 239 -19.46 -12.98 5.82
N GLN A 240 -19.56 -13.70 6.93
CA GLN A 240 -20.78 -14.37 7.37
C GLN A 240 -21.91 -13.36 7.63
N LYS A 241 -21.62 -12.23 8.28
CA LYS A 241 -22.62 -11.19 8.53
C LYS A 241 -23.12 -10.55 7.22
N LYS A 242 -22.22 -10.30 6.27
CA LYS A 242 -22.57 -9.81 4.93
C LYS A 242 -23.47 -10.81 4.19
N GLU A 243 -23.10 -12.09 4.17
CA GLU A 243 -23.90 -13.15 3.55
C GLU A 243 -25.28 -13.30 4.19
N ALA A 244 -25.36 -13.26 5.53
CA ALA A 244 -26.63 -13.34 6.24
C ALA A 244 -27.55 -12.14 5.94
N LEU A 245 -26.98 -10.94 5.78
CA LEU A 245 -27.73 -9.76 5.36
C LEU A 245 -28.19 -9.86 3.91
N ARG A 246 -27.32 -10.33 3.00
CA ARG A 246 -27.70 -10.56 1.59
C ARG A 246 -28.86 -11.54 1.46
N ARG A 247 -28.80 -12.67 2.18
CA ARG A 247 -29.90 -13.65 2.17
C ARG A 247 -31.21 -13.06 2.68
N LYS A 248 -31.16 -12.30 3.78
CA LYS A 248 -32.35 -11.61 4.30
C LYS A 248 -32.91 -10.60 3.30
N GLU A 249 -32.04 -9.83 2.64
CA GLU A 249 -32.44 -8.89 1.60
C GLU A 249 -33.11 -9.63 0.43
N GLU A 250 -32.49 -10.69 -0.08
CA GLU A 250 -33.03 -11.55 -1.13
C GLU A 250 -34.39 -12.15 -0.75
N ASP A 251 -34.53 -12.70 0.45
CA ASP A 251 -35.79 -13.26 0.95
C ASP A 251 -36.89 -12.19 1.02
N THR A 252 -36.56 -10.98 1.53
CA THR A 252 -37.53 -9.88 1.60
C THR A 252 -37.91 -9.33 0.23
N MET A 253 -36.96 -9.25 -0.71
CA MET A 253 -37.23 -8.84 -2.09
C MET A 253 -38.09 -9.86 -2.83
N GLN A 254 -37.84 -11.15 -2.64
CA GLN A 254 -38.66 -12.21 -3.21
C GLN A 254 -40.09 -12.17 -2.65
N HIS A 255 -40.23 -11.99 -1.33
CA HIS A 255 -41.54 -11.86 -0.71
C HIS A 255 -42.31 -10.64 -1.25
N LEU A 256 -41.66 -9.48 -1.37
CA LEU A 256 -42.25 -8.28 -1.94
C LEU A 256 -42.70 -8.50 -3.38
N ARG A 257 -41.83 -9.08 -4.22
CA ARG A 257 -42.13 -9.37 -5.62
C ARG A 257 -43.33 -10.32 -5.77
N ASN A 258 -43.43 -11.35 -4.91
CA ASN A 258 -44.56 -12.26 -4.91
C ASN A 258 -45.86 -11.53 -4.52
N GLN A 259 -45.82 -10.66 -3.50
CA GLN A 259 -46.97 -9.83 -3.13
C GLN A 259 -47.39 -8.87 -4.26
N GLU A 260 -46.43 -8.28 -4.98
CA GLU A 260 -46.72 -7.42 -6.14
C GLU A 260 -47.43 -8.20 -7.24
N LEU A 261 -46.93 -9.40 -7.59
CA LEU A 261 -47.57 -10.27 -8.57
C LEU A 261 -48.99 -10.69 -8.16
N GLU A 262 -49.19 -11.03 -6.88
CA GLU A 262 -50.52 -11.37 -6.35
C GLU A 262 -51.49 -10.18 -6.44
N LYS A 263 -51.03 -8.98 -6.09
CA LYS A 263 -51.84 -7.74 -6.20
C LYS A 263 -52.17 -7.42 -7.66
N GLU A 264 -51.21 -7.55 -8.57
CA GLU A 264 -51.44 -7.36 -10.01
C GLU A 264 -52.47 -8.35 -10.55
N ALA A 265 -52.37 -9.63 -10.16
CA ALA A 265 -53.35 -10.65 -10.53
C ALA A 265 -54.75 -10.32 -9.99
N GLN A 266 -54.85 -9.89 -8.73
CA GLN A 266 -56.13 -9.47 -8.13
C GLN A 266 -56.74 -8.25 -8.85
N LEU A 267 -55.93 -7.23 -9.16
CA LEU A 267 -56.38 -6.06 -9.91
C LEU A 267 -56.83 -6.43 -11.32
N HIS A 268 -56.13 -7.35 -11.98
CA HIS A 268 -56.54 -7.87 -13.28
C HIS A 268 -57.90 -8.57 -13.21
N LEU A 269 -58.11 -9.45 -12.23
CA LEU A 269 -59.38 -10.13 -12.02
C LEU A 269 -60.52 -9.15 -11.72
N GLN A 270 -60.28 -8.16 -10.85
CA GLN A 270 -61.27 -7.11 -10.57
C GLN A 270 -61.62 -6.31 -11.83
N ARG A 271 -60.61 -5.92 -12.61
CA ARG A 271 -60.80 -5.20 -13.87
C ARG A 271 -61.63 -6.04 -14.86
N GLN A 272 -61.33 -7.33 -14.99
CA GLN A 272 -62.07 -8.23 -15.86
C GLN A 272 -63.53 -8.38 -15.43
N SER A 273 -63.78 -8.55 -14.12
CA SER A 273 -65.15 -8.62 -13.59
C SER A 273 -65.96 -7.34 -13.86
N ILE A 274 -65.34 -6.16 -13.71
CA ILE A 274 -65.99 -4.88 -14.03
C ILE A 274 -66.31 -4.78 -15.52
N LEU A 275 -65.42 -5.24 -16.40
CA LEU A 275 -65.66 -5.26 -17.84
C LEU A 275 -66.84 -6.17 -18.21
N GLU A 276 -66.92 -7.36 -17.61
CA GLU A 276 -68.05 -8.28 -17.80
C GLU A 276 -69.37 -7.67 -17.32
N GLN A 277 -69.37 -6.98 -16.16
CA GLN A 277 -70.55 -6.27 -15.66
C GLN A 277 -70.95 -5.13 -16.60
N LEU A 278 -69.99 -4.38 -17.15
CA LEU A 278 -70.25 -3.30 -18.10
C LEU A 278 -70.84 -3.82 -19.41
N GLU A 279 -70.35 -4.94 -19.91
CA GLU A 279 -70.92 -5.63 -21.08
C GLU A 279 -72.35 -6.11 -20.80
N MET A 280 -72.62 -6.67 -19.62
CA MET A 280 -73.96 -7.09 -19.21
C MET A 280 -74.93 -5.90 -19.11
N VAL A 281 -74.49 -4.76 -18.57
CA VAL A 281 -75.33 -3.55 -18.51
C VAL A 281 -75.60 -3.04 -19.92
N ARG A 282 -74.59 -3.01 -20.78
CA ARG A 282 -74.74 -2.57 -22.17
C ARG A 282 -75.68 -3.46 -22.97
N SER A 283 -75.65 -4.79 -22.79
CA SER A 283 -76.59 -5.70 -23.45
C SER A 283 -78.02 -5.47 -22.96
N LYS A 284 -78.23 -5.33 -21.65
CA LYS A 284 -79.54 -5.00 -21.07
C LYS A 284 -80.08 -3.66 -21.55
N GLU A 285 -79.23 -2.63 -21.66
CA GLU A 285 -79.63 -1.34 -22.22
C GLU A 285 -80.09 -1.45 -23.67
N LEU A 286 -79.42 -2.27 -24.49
CA LEU A 286 -79.82 -2.52 -25.87
C LEU A 286 -81.16 -3.27 -25.95
N GLU A 287 -81.35 -4.30 -25.12
CA GLU A 287 -82.61 -5.03 -25.01
C GLU A 287 -83.76 -4.10 -24.59
N LEU A 288 -83.55 -3.28 -23.56
CA LEU A 288 -84.55 -2.31 -23.09
C LEU A 288 -84.91 -1.29 -24.16
N LYS A 289 -83.92 -0.77 -24.92
CA LYS A 289 -84.18 0.13 -26.06
C LYS A 289 -85.06 -0.55 -27.10
N ARG A 290 -84.74 -1.79 -27.48
CA ARG A 290 -85.54 -2.56 -28.45
C ARG A 290 -86.97 -2.82 -27.94
N CYS A 291 -87.13 -3.20 -26.67
CA CYS A 291 -88.44 -3.38 -26.06
C CYS A 291 -89.23 -2.07 -26.02
N PHE A 292 -88.57 -0.96 -25.71
CA PHE A 292 -89.19 0.37 -25.71
C PHE A 292 -89.68 0.77 -27.11
N GLU A 293 -88.84 0.62 -28.14
CA GLU A 293 -89.22 0.90 -29.54
C GLU A 293 -90.42 0.05 -30.00
N LEU A 294 -90.43 -1.25 -29.67
CA LEU A 294 -91.56 -2.14 -29.99
C LEU A 294 -92.84 -1.75 -29.24
N ASN A 295 -92.73 -1.39 -27.95
CA ASN A 295 -93.87 -0.96 -27.16
C ASN A 295 -94.43 0.38 -27.66
N GLU A 296 -93.56 1.32 -28.04
CA GLU A 296 -93.97 2.60 -28.64
C GLU A 296 -94.73 2.38 -29.95
N GLN A 297 -94.24 1.48 -30.82
CA GLN A 297 -94.93 1.10 -32.06
C GLN A 297 -96.28 0.44 -31.77
N SER A 298 -96.35 -0.48 -30.81
CA SER A 298 -97.60 -1.13 -30.40
C SER A 298 -98.61 -0.12 -29.86
N GLN A 299 -98.15 0.85 -29.05
CA GLN A 299 -98.99 1.90 -28.50
C GLN A 299 -99.54 2.83 -29.59
N LYS A 300 -98.72 3.20 -30.59
CA LYS A 300 -99.17 3.98 -31.76
C LYS A 300 -100.28 3.25 -32.51
N LEU A 301 -100.06 1.97 -32.82
CA LEU A 301 -101.04 1.15 -33.54
C LEU A 301 -102.34 0.97 -32.77
N GLU A 302 -102.27 0.81 -31.44
CA GLU A 302 -103.46 0.73 -30.60
C GLU A 302 -104.21 2.08 -30.51
N SER A 303 -103.49 3.20 -30.43
CA SER A 303 -104.09 4.53 -30.52
C SER A 303 -104.76 4.78 -31.87
N GLU A 304 -104.18 4.32 -32.98
CA GLU A 304 -104.78 4.43 -34.31
C GLU A 304 -106.05 3.58 -34.42
N LYS A 305 -106.05 2.34 -33.89
CA LYS A 305 -107.25 1.50 -33.81
C LYS A 305 -108.35 2.16 -32.99
N ALA A 306 -108.01 2.73 -31.84
CA ALA A 306 -108.96 3.45 -30.98
C ALA A 306 -109.58 4.64 -31.74
N ARG A 307 -108.76 5.46 -32.41
CA ARG A 307 -109.25 6.57 -33.26
C ARG A 307 -110.16 6.09 -34.38
N ALA A 308 -109.80 5.02 -35.08
CA ALA A 308 -110.62 4.46 -36.15
C ALA A 308 -111.96 3.91 -35.61
N ALA A 309 -111.97 3.35 -34.40
CA ALA A 309 -113.20 2.92 -33.74
C ALA A 309 -114.07 4.11 -33.32
N GLU A 310 -113.49 5.16 -32.74
CA GLU A 310 -114.17 6.43 -32.41
C GLU A 310 -114.81 7.06 -33.65
N GLU A 311 -114.08 7.14 -34.77
CA GLU A 311 -114.62 7.66 -36.03
C GLU A 311 -115.79 6.83 -36.55
N ARG A 312 -115.72 5.49 -36.48
CA ARG A 312 -116.83 4.61 -36.86
C ARG A 312 -118.06 4.82 -35.96
N ILE A 313 -117.85 4.98 -34.64
CA ILE A 313 -118.93 5.28 -33.70
C ILE A 313 -119.53 6.63 -34.04
N ARG A 314 -118.73 7.67 -34.27
CA ARG A 314 -119.18 9.01 -34.66
C ARG A 314 -119.97 9.01 -35.97
N MET A 315 -119.56 8.22 -36.97
CA MET A 315 -120.34 8.04 -38.22
C MET A 315 -121.69 7.36 -37.96
N LYS A 316 -121.75 6.38 -37.07
CA LYS A 316 -123.01 5.75 -36.66
C LYS A 316 -123.90 6.71 -35.89
N GLU A 317 -123.35 7.46 -34.93
CA GLU A 317 -124.08 8.47 -34.16
C GLU A 317 -124.70 9.54 -35.07
N THR A 318 -123.91 10.09 -36.02
CA THR A 318 -124.43 11.05 -37.01
C THR A 318 -125.50 10.43 -37.91
N SER A 319 -125.35 9.17 -38.31
CA SER A 319 -126.37 8.47 -39.12
C SER A 319 -127.66 8.22 -38.34
N ILE A 320 -127.56 7.80 -37.07
CA ILE A 320 -128.70 7.62 -36.16
C ILE A 320 -129.38 8.97 -35.90
N SER A 321 -128.61 10.01 -35.57
CA SER A 321 -129.14 11.37 -35.36
C SER A 321 -129.87 11.90 -36.60
N ASN A 322 -129.33 11.68 -37.80
CA ASN A 322 -130.01 12.03 -39.05
C ASN A 322 -131.32 11.25 -39.24
N LEU A 323 -131.34 9.97 -38.85
CA LEU A 323 -132.54 9.11 -38.93
C LEU A 323 -133.58 9.54 -37.90
N GLU A 324 -133.18 9.81 -36.65
CA GLU A 324 -134.02 10.38 -35.60
C GLU A 324 -134.64 11.70 -36.07
N GLN A 325 -133.85 12.61 -36.64
CA GLN A 325 -134.35 13.88 -37.17
C GLN A 325 -135.33 13.68 -38.33
N ARG A 326 -135.13 12.66 -39.19
CA ARG A 326 -136.10 12.29 -40.23
C ARG A 326 -137.41 11.78 -39.62
N TYR A 327 -137.35 10.84 -38.68
CA TYR A 327 -138.54 10.33 -38.01
C TYR A 327 -139.27 11.42 -37.23
N GLN A 328 -138.54 12.36 -36.64
CA GLN A 328 -139.12 13.50 -35.94
C GLN A 328 -139.85 14.44 -36.90
N ARG A 329 -139.25 14.75 -38.06
CA ARG A 329 -139.91 15.50 -39.14
C ARG A 329 -141.14 14.77 -39.67
N ASP A 330 -141.05 13.47 -39.92
CA ASP A 330 -142.18 12.66 -40.38
C ASP A 330 -143.31 12.63 -39.32
N LEU A 331 -142.97 12.60 -38.04
CA LEU A 331 -143.93 12.67 -36.95
C LEU A 331 -144.60 14.05 -36.88
N GLU A 332 -143.83 15.14 -36.97
CA GLU A 332 -144.34 16.52 -37.04
C GLU A 332 -145.26 16.72 -38.26
N ASP A 333 -144.88 16.22 -39.43
CA ASP A 333 -145.70 16.23 -40.65
C ASP A 333 -147.01 15.44 -40.47
N ASN A 334 -146.97 14.30 -39.78
CA ASN A 334 -148.18 13.53 -39.50
C ASN A 334 -149.08 14.18 -38.45
N ILE A 335 -148.50 14.83 -37.42
CA ILE A 335 -149.24 15.63 -36.43
C ILE A 335 -149.91 16.80 -37.15
N THR A 336 -149.19 17.59 -37.94
CA THR A 336 -149.76 18.73 -38.69
C THR A 336 -150.82 18.29 -39.70
N ARG A 337 -150.64 17.13 -40.35
CA ARG A 337 -151.70 16.52 -41.19
C ARG A 337 -152.91 16.14 -40.34
N HIS A 338 -152.74 15.44 -39.22
CA HIS A 338 -153.84 15.08 -38.33
C HIS A 338 -154.59 16.32 -37.80
N ASP A 339 -153.88 17.36 -37.37
CA ASP A 339 -154.44 18.64 -36.94
C ASP A 339 -155.21 19.32 -38.09
N SER A 340 -154.72 19.22 -39.33
CA SER A 340 -155.40 19.70 -40.53
C SER A 340 -156.65 18.88 -40.86
N THR A 341 -156.63 17.54 -40.73
CA THR A 341 -157.81 16.67 -40.91
C THR A 341 -158.83 16.84 -39.80
N VAL A 342 -158.39 17.09 -38.56
CA VAL A 342 -159.26 17.44 -37.42
C VAL A 342 -159.88 18.82 -37.65
N CYS A 343 -159.14 19.81 -38.15
CA CYS A 343 -159.71 21.09 -38.58
C CYS A 343 -160.73 20.94 -39.72
N LEU A 344 -160.48 20.08 -40.72
CA LEU A 344 -161.40 19.82 -41.82
C LEU A 344 -162.65 19.03 -41.38
N THR A 345 -162.53 18.10 -40.42
CA THR A 345 -163.67 17.37 -39.85
C THR A 345 -164.48 18.21 -38.86
N LEU A 346 -163.85 19.19 -38.18
CA LEU A 346 -164.54 20.24 -37.42
C LEU A 346 -165.26 21.26 -38.32
N LEU A 347 -164.74 21.53 -39.52
CA LEU A 347 -165.40 22.36 -40.53
C LEU A 347 -166.52 21.63 -41.30
N SER A 348 -166.51 20.30 -41.36
CA SER A 348 -167.58 19.48 -41.96
C SER A 348 -168.74 19.16 -40.99
N LYS A 349 -168.66 19.59 -39.72
CA LYS A 349 -169.70 19.40 -38.68
C LYS A 349 -170.42 20.70 -38.27
N LYS A 350 -170.33 21.75 -39.08
CA LYS A 350 -171.22 22.91 -39.07
C LYS A 350 -171.90 23.01 -40.43
#